data_AF-B7Q6H6-F1
#
_entry.id   AF-B7Q6H6-F1
#
_cell.length_a   1.000
_cell.length_b   1.000
_cell.length_c   1.000
_cell.angle_alpha   90.00
_cell.angle_beta   90.00
_cell.angle_gamma   90.00
#
_symmetry.space_group_name_H-M   'P 1'
#
loop_
_entity.id
_entity.type
_entity.pdbx_description
1 polymer ?
#
loop_
_entity_poly.entity_id
_entity_poly.type
_entity_poly.pdbx_seq_one_letter_code
_entity_poly.pdbx_strand_id
1 'polypeptide(L)'
;GLQEEEPRWRHCVNALNDPYDPILGYGLGRLYVDKYFNETEKENVETIAKNVSEVLKTVLQNNTWMDNATKTNAAKKLENIVFKIGYPDEIKDKKVLSEMYEDVGNVTPGGSFLSTYLSFRKSNAKYK
;
A
#
# COMPACT_ATOMS: atom_id res chain seq x y z
N GLY A 1 28.34 10.76 -18.26
CA GLY A 1 28.98 9.44 -18.19
C GLY A 1 27.88 8.40 -18.25
N LEU A 2 28.12 7.27 -18.93
CA LEU A 2 27.14 6.19 -18.95
C LEU A 2 27.01 5.63 -17.53
N GLN A 3 25.80 5.70 -17.00
CA GLN A 3 25.44 5.19 -15.69
C GLN A 3 25.60 3.67 -15.74
N GLU A 4 26.35 3.11 -14.78
CA GLU A 4 26.57 1.67 -14.68
C GLU A 4 25.23 0.94 -14.60
N GLU A 5 25.10 -0.18 -15.33
CA GLU A 5 23.86 -0.95 -15.35
C GLU A 5 23.52 -1.43 -13.93
N GLU A 6 22.24 -1.32 -13.58
CA GLU A 6 21.77 -1.71 -12.25
C GLU A 6 22.04 -3.21 -12.01
N PRO A 7 22.54 -3.61 -10.82
CA PRO A 7 22.75 -5.01 -10.49
C PRO A 7 21.48 -5.84 -10.72
N ARG A 8 21.64 -7.02 -11.33
CA ARG A 8 20.51 -7.88 -11.75
C ARG A 8 19.48 -8.14 -10.65
N TRP A 9 19.92 -8.34 -9.41
CA TRP A 9 19.00 -8.57 -8.28
C TRP A 9 18.03 -7.41 -8.07
N ARG A 10 18.52 -6.18 -8.27
CA ARG A 10 17.75 -4.96 -8.05
C ARG A 10 16.78 -4.73 -9.20
N HIS A 11 17.22 -5.01 -10.42
CA HIS A 11 16.33 -5.08 -11.59
C HIS A 11 15.18 -6.09 -11.37
N CYS A 12 15.48 -7.29 -10.86
CA CYS A 12 14.44 -8.28 -10.55
C CYS A 12 13.46 -7.79 -9.47
N VAL A 13 13.95 -7.19 -8.39
CA VAL A 13 13.07 -6.62 -7.35
C VAL A 13 12.19 -5.50 -7.91
N ASN A 14 12.77 -4.60 -8.71
CA ASN A 14 12.05 -3.50 -9.34
C ASN A 14 10.96 -4.01 -10.30
N ALA A 15 11.22 -5.07 -11.05
CA ALA A 15 10.22 -5.69 -11.93
C ALA A 15 9.05 -6.32 -11.15
N LEU A 16 9.28 -6.79 -9.92
CA LEU A 16 8.23 -7.35 -9.06
C LEU A 16 7.45 -6.27 -8.29
N ASN A 17 8.13 -5.18 -7.94
CA ASN A 17 7.63 -4.07 -7.13
C ASN A 17 7.58 -2.75 -7.92
N ASP A 18 7.08 -2.82 -9.16
CA ASP A 18 6.92 -1.63 -10.00
C ASP A 18 6.06 -0.58 -9.27
N PRO A 19 6.48 0.70 -9.25
CA PRO A 19 5.80 1.73 -8.46
C PRO A 19 4.38 2.06 -8.97
N TYR A 20 4.05 1.72 -10.21
CA TYR A 20 2.75 1.99 -10.81
C TYR A 20 1.86 0.75 -10.87
N ASP A 21 2.45 -0.44 -11.04
CA ASP A 21 1.69 -1.68 -11.14
C ASP A 21 2.43 -2.89 -10.53
N PRO A 22 2.55 -2.93 -9.19
CA PRO A 22 3.32 -3.96 -8.49
C PRO A 22 2.63 -5.32 -8.65
N ILE A 23 3.41 -6.33 -9.03
CA ILE A 23 2.88 -7.69 -9.21
C ILE A 23 2.91 -8.51 -7.93
N LEU A 24 3.82 -8.19 -7.01
CA LEU A 24 3.99 -8.88 -5.72
C LEU A 24 3.95 -7.90 -4.54
N GLY A 25 3.29 -6.75 -4.69
CA GLY A 25 3.32 -5.65 -3.72
C GLY A 25 2.95 -6.07 -2.29
N TYR A 26 1.85 -6.80 -2.09
CA TYR A 26 1.44 -7.25 -0.76
C TYR A 26 2.34 -8.34 -0.19
N GLY A 27 2.76 -9.32 -1.00
CA GLY A 27 3.72 -10.34 -0.57
C GLY A 27 5.07 -9.76 -0.16
N LEU A 28 5.64 -8.85 -0.96
CA LEU A 28 6.87 -8.13 -0.63
C LEU A 28 6.68 -7.20 0.58
N GLY A 29 5.54 -6.53 0.67
CA GLY A 29 5.16 -5.70 1.80
C GLY A 29 5.14 -6.50 3.10
N ARG A 30 4.56 -7.71 3.10
CA ARG A 30 4.56 -8.60 4.27
C ARG A 30 5.97 -8.95 4.72
N LEU A 31 6.85 -9.33 3.78
CA LEU A 31 8.26 -9.63 4.10
C LEU A 31 9.00 -8.43 4.68
N TYR A 32 8.75 -7.22 4.16
CA TYR A 32 9.35 -6.01 4.69
C TYR A 32 8.82 -5.69 6.10
N VAL A 33 7.51 -5.78 6.29
CA VAL A 33 6.85 -5.52 7.58
C VAL A 33 7.37 -6.46 8.66
N ASP A 34 7.44 -7.75 8.36
CA ASP A 34 7.89 -8.77 9.31
C ASP A 34 9.34 -8.55 9.77
N LYS A 35 10.17 -7.91 8.95
CA LYS A 35 11.60 -7.75 9.23
C LYS A 35 11.97 -6.38 9.79
N TYR A 36 11.31 -5.32 9.34
CA TYR A 36 11.78 -3.95 9.55
C TYR A 36 10.75 -3.00 10.16
N PHE A 37 9.46 -3.36 10.13
CA PHE A 37 8.42 -2.42 10.55
C PHE A 37 8.06 -2.64 12.02
N ASN A 38 8.12 -1.57 12.81
CA ASN A 38 7.72 -1.59 14.21
C ASN A 38 6.23 -1.24 14.36
N GLU A 39 5.44 -2.12 14.96
CA GLU A 39 4.00 -1.89 15.17
C GLU A 39 3.72 -0.66 16.04
N THR A 40 4.57 -0.39 17.04
CA THR A 40 4.45 0.80 17.90
C THR A 40 4.61 2.10 17.09
N GLU A 41 5.41 2.10 16.03
CA GLU A 41 5.55 3.28 15.16
C GLU A 41 4.27 3.53 14.34
N LYS A 42 3.57 2.47 13.90
CA LYS A 42 2.27 2.61 13.23
C LYS A 42 1.24 3.23 14.17
N GLU A 43 1.11 2.75 15.40
CA GLU A 43 0.17 3.28 16.39
C GLU A 43 0.43 4.77 16.71
N ASN A 44 1.71 5.15 16.82
CA ASN A 44 2.11 6.53 17.03
C ASN A 44 1.69 7.44 15.87
N VAL A 45 1.93 7.00 14.63
CA VAL A 45 1.56 7.78 13.43
C VAL A 45 0.05 7.83 13.24
N GLU A 46 -0.68 6.77 13.57
CA GLU A 46 -2.15 6.76 13.59
C GLU A 46 -2.71 7.79 14.58
N THR A 47 -2.10 7.88 15.76
CA THR A 47 -2.46 8.89 16.76
C THR A 47 -2.21 10.31 16.24
N ILE A 48 -1.07 10.55 15.57
CA ILE A 48 -0.78 11.84 14.95
C ILE A 48 -1.83 12.18 13.88
N ALA A 49 -2.17 11.23 13.00
CA ALA A 49 -3.16 11.44 11.96
C ALA A 49 -4.53 11.81 12.52
N LYS A 50 -4.96 11.13 13.60
CA LYS A 50 -6.18 11.45 14.33
C LYS A 50 -6.16 12.87 14.90
N ASN A 51 -5.07 13.25 15.57
CA ASN A 51 -4.93 14.58 16.16
C ASN A 51 -4.96 15.68 15.08
N VAL A 52 -4.30 15.46 13.94
CA VAL A 52 -4.34 16.39 12.80
C VAL A 52 -5.77 16.53 12.25
N SER A 53 -6.51 15.42 12.14
CA SER A 53 -7.91 15.44 11.72
C SER A 53 -8.78 16.27 12.67
N GLU A 54 -8.62 16.09 13.99
CA GLU A 54 -9.35 16.84 15.00
C GLU A 54 -9.06 18.33 14.93
N VAL A 55 -7.79 18.72 14.80
CA VAL A 55 -7.40 20.13 14.63
C VAL A 55 -8.00 20.71 13.36
N LEU A 56 -7.98 19.97 12.25
CA LEU A 56 -8.60 20.43 11.00
C LEU A 56 -10.11 20.63 11.15
N LYS A 57 -10.79 19.78 11.93
CA LYS A 57 -12.22 19.96 12.24
C LYS A 57 -12.47 21.30 12.95
N THR A 58 -11.65 21.64 13.95
CA THR A 58 -11.73 22.93 14.65
C THR A 58 -11.47 24.11 13.70
N VAL A 59 -10.47 24.01 12.83
CA VAL A 59 -10.18 25.05 11.84
C VAL A 59 -11.33 25.23 10.85
N LEU A 60 -11.95 24.14 10.39
CA LEU A 60 -13.12 24.19 9.50
C LEU A 60 -14.33 24.87 10.15
N GLN A 61 -14.55 24.65 11.45
CA GLN A 61 -15.65 25.28 12.17
C GLN A 61 -15.44 26.78 12.35
N ASN A 62 -14.21 27.18 12.70
CA ASN A 62 -13.87 28.56 13.10
C ASN A 62 -13.51 29.49 11.95
N ASN A 63 -13.30 28.99 10.74
CA ASN A 63 -12.98 29.87 9.61
C ASN A 63 -14.13 30.83 9.29
N THR A 64 -13.83 32.01 8.74
CA THR A 64 -14.82 33.07 8.49
C THR A 64 -15.17 33.23 7.01
N TRP A 65 -14.48 32.51 6.12
CA TRP A 65 -14.60 32.68 4.69
C TRP A 65 -15.54 31.67 4.02
N MET A 66 -15.82 30.52 4.67
CA MET A 66 -16.80 29.55 4.18
C MET A 66 -18.19 29.81 4.77
N ASP A 67 -19.22 29.61 3.95
CA ASP A 67 -20.61 29.53 4.42
C ASP A 67 -20.86 28.25 5.23
N ASN A 68 -21.98 28.23 5.97
CA ASN A 68 -22.32 27.12 6.87
C ASN A 68 -22.61 25.79 6.15
N ALA A 69 -23.14 25.83 4.93
CA ALA A 69 -23.44 24.62 4.16
C ALA A 69 -22.13 23.97 3.69
N THR A 70 -21.20 24.79 3.20
CA THR A 70 -19.85 24.37 2.81
C THR A 70 -19.07 23.80 3.99
N LYS A 71 -19.10 24.44 5.17
CA LYS A 71 -18.49 23.91 6.39
C LYS A 71 -19.05 22.54 6.78
N THR A 72 -20.37 22.37 6.69
CA THR A 72 -21.03 21.10 6.99
C THR A 72 -20.56 19.99 6.05
N ASN A 73 -20.46 20.27 4.75
CA ASN A 73 -19.97 19.31 3.76
C ASN A 73 -18.48 18.99 3.94
N ALA A 74 -17.66 20.00 4.29
CA ALA A 74 -16.25 19.81 4.59
C ALA A 74 -16.04 18.92 5.83
N ALA A 75 -16.82 19.13 6.90
CA ALA A 75 -16.80 18.28 8.09
C ALA A 75 -17.21 16.83 7.76
N LYS A 76 -18.27 16.64 6.97
CA LYS A 76 -18.68 15.30 6.49
C LYS A 76 -17.56 14.63 5.69
N LYS A 77 -16.89 15.36 4.79
CA LYS A 77 -15.75 14.82 4.03
C LYS A 77 -14.64 14.38 4.98
N LEU A 78 -14.29 15.21 5.95
CA LEU A 78 -13.26 14.93 6.94
C LEU A 78 -13.57 13.67 7.77
N GLU A 79 -14.82 13.51 8.20
CA GLU A 79 -15.30 12.33 8.93
C GLU A 79 -15.21 11.03 8.11
N ASN A 80 -15.21 11.12 6.78
CA ASN A 80 -15.09 9.98 5.88
C ASN A 80 -13.65 9.76 5.35
N ILE A 81 -12.67 10.54 5.80
CA ILE A 81 -11.27 10.30 5.43
C ILE A 81 -10.78 9.01 6.09
N VAL A 82 -10.28 8.09 5.28
CA VAL A 82 -9.62 6.87 5.74
C VAL A 82 -8.11 7.05 5.65
N PHE A 83 -7.42 6.95 6.78
CA PHE A 83 -5.96 6.99 6.83
C PHE A 83 -5.39 5.62 6.49
N LYS A 84 -4.49 5.57 5.49
CA LYS A 84 -3.71 4.36 5.16
C LYS A 84 -2.28 4.56 5.62
N ILE A 85 -1.88 3.90 6.70
CA ILE A 85 -0.59 4.11 7.37
C ILE A 85 0.21 2.81 7.41
N GLY A 86 1.42 2.84 6.85
CA GLY A 86 2.34 1.70 6.83
C GLY A 86 1.91 0.60 5.86
N TYR A 87 1.01 -0.27 6.29
CA TYR A 87 0.54 -1.44 5.54
C TYR A 87 -0.92 -1.80 5.88
N PRO A 88 -1.65 -2.44 4.94
CA PRO A 88 -2.97 -3.01 5.20
C PRO A 88 -2.86 -4.19 6.17
N ASP A 89 -3.71 -4.28 7.19
CA ASP A 89 -3.62 -5.35 8.18
C ASP A 89 -3.87 -6.74 7.57
N GLU A 90 -4.60 -6.80 6.45
CA GLU A 90 -4.92 -8.04 5.74
C GLU A 90 -3.67 -8.75 5.23
N ILE A 91 -2.56 -8.04 4.96
CA ILE A 91 -1.31 -8.69 4.52
C ILE A 91 -0.67 -9.54 5.61
N LYS A 92 -1.06 -9.36 6.87
CA LYS A 92 -0.59 -10.22 7.97
C LYS A 92 -1.29 -11.57 7.99
N ASP A 93 -2.47 -11.68 7.38
CA ASP A 93 -3.18 -12.93 7.26
C ASP A 93 -2.62 -13.75 6.09
N LYS A 94 -2.00 -14.88 6.43
CA LYS A 94 -1.44 -15.81 5.45
C LYS A 94 -2.53 -16.35 4.51
N LYS A 95 -3.77 -16.50 4.97
CA LYS A 95 -4.88 -16.99 4.15
C LYS A 95 -5.22 -15.99 3.06
N VAL A 96 -5.32 -14.71 3.41
CA VAL A 96 -5.58 -13.63 2.46
C VAL A 96 -4.49 -13.58 1.38
N LEU A 97 -3.21 -13.62 1.78
CA LEU A 97 -2.12 -13.65 0.80
C LEU A 97 -2.14 -14.92 -0.07
N SER A 98 -2.46 -16.07 0.51
CA SER A 98 -2.52 -17.33 -0.25
C SER A 98 -3.64 -17.31 -1.28
N GLU A 99 -4.81 -16.77 -0.93
CA GLU A 99 -5.93 -16.56 -1.85
C GLU A 99 -5.52 -15.60 -2.98
N MET A 100 -4.96 -14.43 -2.66
CA MET A 100 -4.52 -13.43 -3.67
C MET A 100 -3.58 -14.00 -4.75
N TYR A 101 -2.79 -15.02 -4.42
CA TYR A 101 -1.80 -15.62 -5.30
C TYR A 101 -2.13 -17.07 -5.70
N GLU A 102 -3.36 -17.55 -5.48
CA GLU A 102 -3.73 -18.95 -5.74
C GLU A 102 -3.57 -19.35 -7.22
N ASP A 103 -3.83 -18.42 -8.14
CA ASP A 103 -3.80 -18.65 -9.58
C ASP A 103 -2.40 -18.59 -10.21
N VAL A 104 -1.38 -18.18 -9.45
CA VAL A 104 -0.01 -18.03 -9.97
C VAL A 104 0.58 -19.38 -10.36
N GLY A 105 0.15 -20.46 -9.68
CA GLY A 105 0.68 -21.80 -9.85
C GLY A 105 2.09 -21.97 -9.25
N ASN A 106 2.77 -23.05 -9.63
CA ASN A 106 4.08 -23.37 -9.07
C ASN A 106 5.20 -22.56 -9.73
N VAL A 107 5.99 -21.84 -8.92
CA VAL A 107 7.16 -21.07 -9.37
C VAL A 107 8.42 -21.83 -9.01
N THR A 108 9.18 -22.28 -10.01
CA THR A 108 10.41 -23.07 -9.80
C THR A 108 11.67 -22.26 -10.14
N PRO A 109 12.77 -22.45 -9.38
CA PRO A 109 14.08 -21.94 -9.79
C PRO A 109 14.47 -22.47 -11.17
N GLY A 110 14.85 -21.58 -12.09
CA GLY A 110 15.18 -21.94 -13.48
C GLY A 110 13.98 -21.95 -14.45
N GLY A 111 12.77 -21.69 -13.96
CA GLY A 111 11.58 -21.49 -14.81
C GLY A 111 11.65 -20.22 -15.67
N SER A 112 10.74 -20.10 -16.64
CA SER A 112 10.66 -18.92 -17.50
C SER A 112 10.15 -17.70 -16.71
N PHE A 113 10.98 -16.66 -16.65
CA PHE A 113 10.61 -15.40 -16.01
C PHE A 113 9.34 -14.80 -16.63
N LEU A 114 9.23 -14.80 -17.96
CA LEU A 114 8.08 -14.24 -18.66
C LEU A 114 6.79 -14.98 -18.29
N SER A 115 6.80 -16.32 -18.21
CA SER A 115 5.59 -17.06 -17.82
C SER A 115 5.20 -16.77 -16.38
N THR A 116 6.16 -16.76 -15.45
CA THR A 116 5.90 -16.45 -14.04
C THR A 116 5.35 -15.04 -13.89
N TYR A 117 5.96 -14.06 -14.55
CA TYR A 117 5.49 -12.68 -14.58
C TYR A 117 4.05 -12.59 -15.09
N LEU A 118 3.75 -13.22 -16.23
CA LEU A 118 2.39 -13.23 -16.79
C LEU A 118 1.38 -13.93 -15.88
N SER A 119 1.75 -14.98 -15.15
CA SER A 119 0.88 -15.62 -14.15
C SER A 119 0.51 -14.66 -13.02
N PHE A 120 1.49 -13.94 -12.45
CA PHE A 120 1.21 -12.92 -11.44
C PHE A 120 0.32 -11.79 -11.98
N ARG A 121 0.56 -11.31 -13.21
CA ARG A 121 -0.28 -10.29 -13.85
C ARG A 121 -1.73 -10.74 -14.00
N LYS A 122 -1.93 -12.00 -14.41
CA LYS A 122 -3.27 -12.60 -14.55
C LYS A 122 -3.98 -12.75 -13.19
N SER A 123 -3.25 -13.21 -12.17
CA SER A 123 -3.78 -13.32 -10.80
C SER A 123 -4.26 -11.96 -10.28
N ASN A 124 -3.39 -10.94 -10.34
CA ASN A 124 -3.71 -9.61 -9.80
C ASN A 124 -4.88 -8.93 -10.53
N ALA A 125 -5.10 -9.22 -11.82
CA ALA A 125 -6.22 -8.68 -12.56
C ALA A 125 -7.59 -9.15 -12.03
N LYS A 126 -7.66 -10.25 -11.27
CA LYS A 126 -8.90 -10.71 -10.63
C LYS A 126 -9.20 -10.00 -9.30
N TYR A 127 -8.17 -9.46 -8.64
CA TYR A 127 -8.27 -8.82 -7.31
C TYR A 127 -8.29 -7.29 -7.37
N LYS A 128 -8.20 -6.69 -8.57
CA LYS A 128 -8.44 -5.26 -8.82
C LYS A 128 -9.92 -5.00 -9.02
#